data_AF-A0A2E9QKE5-F1
#
_entry.id   AF-A0A2E9QKE5-F1
#
_cell.length_a   1.000
_cell.length_b   1.000
_cell.length_c   1.000
_cell.angle_alpha   90.00
_cell.angle_beta   90.00
_cell.angle_gamma   90.00
#
_symmetry.space_group_name_H-M   'P 1'
#
loop_
_entity.id
_entity.type
_entity.pdbx_description
1 polymer ?
#
loop_
_entity_poly.entity_id
_entity_poly.type
_entity_poly.pdbx_seq_one_letter_code
_entity_poly.pdbx_strand_id
1 'polypeptide(L)' 'MIKFFGLLSKKKKVKPATAVAIYVSLLKNVIHEGFIEIKDFINNNNNLDSNPNLSDADVDWFSNVIFLGNMKNLD' A
#
# COMPACT_ATOMS: atom_id res chain seq x y z
N MET A 1 -3.96 22.13 41.36
CA MET A 1 -4.77 22.22 40.12
C MET A 1 -4.60 20.92 39.35
N ILE A 2 -5.61 20.05 39.34
CA ILE A 2 -5.54 18.75 38.68
C ILE A 2 -5.78 18.97 37.17
N LYS A 3 -4.82 18.53 36.34
CA LYS A 3 -4.85 18.68 34.88
C LYS A 3 -5.87 17.71 34.26
N PHE A 4 -7.13 18.14 34.12
CA PHE A 4 -8.20 17.37 33.47
C PHE A 4 -8.17 17.36 31.92
N PHE A 5 -7.17 18.00 31.31
CA PHE A 5 -7.07 18.12 29.85
C PHE A 5 -6.94 16.78 29.10
N GLY A 6 -6.52 15.69 29.76
CA GLY A 6 -6.44 14.35 29.17
C GLY A 6 -7.76 13.57 29.14
N LEU A 7 -8.68 13.84 30.09
CA LEU A 7 -9.95 13.10 30.24
C LEU A 7 -11.05 13.63 29.29
N LEU A 8 -10.87 14.84 28.76
CA LEU A 8 -11.79 15.47 27.81
C LEU A 8 -11.40 15.22 26.34
N SER A 9 -10.26 14.58 26.07
CA SER A 9 -9.92 14.10 24.73
C SER A 9 -10.74 12.85 24.41
N LYS A 10 -12.06 13.02 24.27
CA LYS A 10 -12.98 12.01 23.71
C LYS A 10 -12.82 11.91 22.19
N LYS A 11 -11.59 11.95 21.66
CA LYS A 11 -11.39 11.55 20.26
C LYS A 11 -11.88 10.11 20.16
N LYS A 12 -13.00 9.93 19.46
CA LYS A 12 -13.65 8.63 19.29
C LYS A 12 -12.59 7.69 18.72
N LYS A 13 -12.18 6.69 19.49
CA LYS A 13 -11.20 5.71 19.01
C LYS A 13 -11.77 5.07 17.74
N VAL A 14 -10.97 5.06 16.68
CA VAL A 14 -11.34 4.40 15.43
C VAL A 14 -11.48 2.91 15.74
N LYS A 15 -12.59 2.30 15.31
CA LYS A 15 -12.78 0.86 15.49
C LYS A 15 -11.70 0.11 14.68
N PRO A 16 -11.15 -1.01 15.18
CA PRO A 16 -10.16 -1.79 14.43
C PRO A 16 -10.61 -2.11 13.00
N ALA A 17 -11.87 -2.49 12.79
CA ALA A 17 -12.41 -2.75 11.45
C ALA A 17 -12.33 -1.53 10.51
N THR A 18 -12.56 -0.33 11.03
CA THR A 18 -12.43 0.92 10.25
C THR A 18 -10.97 1.20 9.91
N ALA A 19 -10.05 0.98 10.85
CA ALA A 19 -8.62 1.15 10.61
C ALA A 19 -8.12 0.16 9.54
N VAL A 20 -8.53 -1.11 9.62
CA VAL A 20 -8.21 -2.14 8.63
C VAL A 20 -8.77 -1.77 7.26
N ALA A 21 -10.02 -1.32 7.18
CA ALA A 21 -10.63 -0.90 5.92
C ALA A 21 -9.88 0.28 5.27
N ILE A 22 -9.51 1.29 6.06
CA ILE A 22 -8.71 2.43 5.58
C ILE A 22 -7.35 1.95 5.08
N TYR A 23 -6.66 1.11 5.86
CA TYR A 23 -5.36 0.58 5.50
C TYR A 23 -5.41 -0.20 4.18
N VAL A 24 -6.34 -1.14 4.04
CA VAL A 24 -6.49 -1.97 2.82
C VAL A 24 -6.84 -1.10 1.62
N SER A 25 -7.74 -0.11 1.78
CA SER A 25 -8.11 0.80 0.69
C SER A 25 -6.94 1.66 0.23
N LEU A 26 -6.17 2.21 1.17
CA LEU A 26 -4.99 3.02 0.85
C LEU A 26 -3.93 2.16 0.17
N LEU A 27 -3.68 0.96 0.67
CA LEU A 27 -2.71 0.04 0.08
C LEU A 27 -3.08 -0.30 -1.37
N LYS A 28 -4.35 -0.61 -1.64
CA LYS A 28 -4.84 -0.87 -3.00
C LYS A 28 -4.64 0.34 -3.91
N ASN A 29 -4.96 1.54 -3.45
CA ASN A 29 -4.76 2.76 -4.26
C ASN A 29 -3.28 2.99 -4.57
N VAL A 30 -2.40 2.86 -3.57
CA VAL A 30 -0.95 3.01 -3.77
C VAL A 30 -0.42 1.98 -4.76
N ILE A 31 -0.90 0.74 -4.70
CA ILE A 31 -0.53 -0.30 -5.67
C ILE A 31 -1.00 0.09 -7.07
N HIS A 32 -2.26 0.50 -7.23
CA HIS A 32 -2.82 0.83 -8.54
C HIS A 32 -2.10 2.02 -9.20
N GLU A 33 -1.92 3.10 -8.45
CA GLU A 33 -1.26 4.31 -8.96
C GLU A 33 0.25 4.10 -9.13
N GLY A 34 0.91 3.45 -8.16
CA GLY A 34 2.34 3.20 -8.19
C GLY A 34 2.77 2.16 -9.23
N PHE A 35 1.90 1.21 -9.58
CA PHE A 35 2.18 0.23 -10.61
C PHE A 35 2.39 0.88 -11.98
N ILE A 36 1.64 1.93 -12.32
CA ILE A 36 1.79 2.63 -13.61
C ILE A 36 3.22 3.16 -13.77
N GLU A 37 3.74 3.85 -12.75
CA GLU A 37 5.11 4.39 -12.76
C GLU A 37 6.17 3.29 -12.83
N ILE A 38 6.01 2.22 -12.05
CA ILE A 38 6.96 1.10 -12.03
C ILE A 38 6.95 0.34 -13.36
N LYS A 39 5.76 0.06 -13.90
CA LYS A 39 5.56 -0.57 -15.21
C LYS A 39 6.27 0.21 -16.30
N ASP A 40 6.04 1.52 -16.34
CA ASP A 40 6.66 2.40 -17.34
C ASP A 40 8.18 2.45 -17.18
N PHE A 41 8.68 2.55 -15.95
CA PHE A 41 10.12 2.52 -15.69
C PHE A 41 10.77 1.22 -16.16
N ILE A 42 10.18 0.07 -15.83
CA ILE A 42 10.75 -1.24 -16.17
C ILE A 42 10.66 -1.49 -17.68
N ASN A 43 9.50 -1.24 -18.30
CA ASN A 43 9.31 -1.47 -19.73
C ASN A 43 10.18 -0.56 -20.61
N ASN A 44 10.57 0.61 -20.12
CA ASN A 44 11.46 1.53 -20.86
C ASN A 44 12.94 1.40 -20.45
N ASN A 45 13.30 0.39 -19.64
CA ASN A 45 14.67 0.17 -19.23
C ASN A 45 15.47 -0.58 -20.30
N ASN A 46 16.29 0.16 -21.05
CA ASN A 46 17.15 -0.38 -22.11
C ASN A 46 18.32 -1.24 -21.61
N ASN A 47 18.53 -1.36 -20.29
CA ASN A 47 19.56 -2.21 -19.71
C ASN A 47 19.11 -3.66 -19.49
N LEU A 48 17.85 -3.98 -19.77
CA LEU A 48 17.32 -5.34 -19.69
C LEU A 48 17.62 -6.10 -20.98
N ASP A 49 17.99 -7.38 -20.87
CA ASP A 49 18.22 -8.26 -22.03
C ASP A 49 16.98 -8.38 -22.94
N SER A 50 15.79 -8.25 -22.35
CA SER A 50 14.51 -8.26 -23.04
C SER A 50 13.48 -7.39 -22.31
N ASN A 51 12.60 -6.74 -23.08
CA ASN A 51 11.48 -5.99 -22.53
C ASN A 51 10.44 -6.94 -21.89
N PRO A 52 10.05 -6.74 -20.61
CA PRO A 52 9.08 -7.60 -19.95
C PRO A 52 7.64 -7.38 -20.44
N ASN A 53 7.36 -6.30 -21.16
CA ASN A 53 6.03 -5.97 -21.71
C ASN A 53 4.92 -6.00 -20.65
N LEU A 54 5.20 -5.46 -19.47
CA LEU A 54 4.23 -5.35 -18.38
C LEU A 54 3.02 -4.53 -18.82
N SER A 55 1.84 -5.00 -18.48
CA SER A 55 0.54 -4.43 -18.82
C SER A 55 -0.24 -4.07 -17.57
N ASP A 56 -1.32 -3.30 -17.71
CA ASP A 56 -2.18 -2.95 -16.57
C ASP A 56 -2.85 -4.17 -15.94
N ALA A 57 -2.97 -5.29 -16.68
CA ALA A 57 -3.45 -6.56 -16.17
C ALA A 57 -2.49 -7.21 -15.16
N ASP A 58 -1.22 -6.82 -15.16
CA ASP A 58 -0.20 -7.37 -14.26
C ASP A 58 -0.20 -6.71 -12.86
N VAL A 59 -1.09 -5.74 -12.63
CA VAL A 59 -1.28 -5.09 -11.32
C VAL A 59 -1.65 -6.08 -10.22
N ASP A 60 -2.41 -7.13 -10.57
CA ASP A 60 -2.80 -8.17 -9.61
C ASP A 60 -1.58 -8.97 -9.16
N TRP A 61 -0.68 -9.32 -10.07
CA TRP A 61 0.59 -9.97 -9.73
C TRP A 61 1.45 -9.07 -8.85
N PHE A 62 1.57 -7.78 -9.18
CA PHE A 62 2.32 -6.83 -8.38
C PHE A 62 1.73 -6.69 -6.96
N SER A 63 0.41 -6.71 -6.84
CA SER A 63 -0.26 -6.66 -5.53
C SER A 63 0.11 -7.85 -4.63
N ASN A 64 0.28 -9.04 -5.20
CA ASN A 64 0.72 -10.23 -4.48
C ASN A 64 2.16 -10.08 -3.96
N VAL A 65 3.06 -9.48 -4.75
CA VAL A 65 4.45 -9.21 -4.33
C VAL A 65 4.47 -8.29 -3.11
N ILE A 66 3.70 -7.19 -3.15
CA ILE A 66 3.59 -6.26 -2.03
C ILE A 66 3.02 -6.94 -0.79
N PHE A 67 1.96 -7.76 -0.95
CA PHE A 67 1.36 -8.48 0.17
C PHE A 67 2.34 -9.46 0.82
N LEU A 68 3.03 -10.28 0.01
CA LEU A 68 4.08 -11.20 0.48
C LEU A 68 5.21 -10.45 1.22
N GLY A 69 5.67 -9.33 0.67
CA GLY A 69 6.69 -8.49 1.29
C GLY A 69 6.25 -7.93 2.64
N ASN A 70 5.00 -7.49 2.77
CA ASN A 70 4.44 -7.03 4.04
C ASN A 70 4.34 -8.17 5.05
N MET A 71 3.91 -9.37 4.64
CA MET A 71 3.84 -10.53 5.54
C MET A 71 5.20 -10.95 6.09
N LYS A 72 6.25 -10.93 5.26
CA LYS A 72 7.62 -11.22 5.71
C LYS A 72 8.10 -10.25 6.80
N ASN A 73 7.61 -9.02 6.81
CA ASN A 73 7.98 -8.01 7.81
C ASN A 73 7.14 -8.09 9.09
N LEU A 74 6.19 -9.04 9.18
CA LEU A 74 5.41 -9.30 10.40
C LEU A 74 6.07 -10.36 11.31
N ASP A 75 7.06 -11.08 10.80
CA ASP A 75 7.95 -11.97 11.56
C ASP A 75 9.10 -11.18 12.21
#